data_AF-A0A3D5ARX4-F1
#
_entry.id   AF-A0A3D5ARX4-F1
#
_cell.length_a   1.000
_cell.length_b   1.000
_cell.length_c   1.000
_cell.angle_alpha   90.00
_cell.angle_beta   90.00
_cell.angle_gamma   90.00
#
_symmetry.space_group_name_H-M   'P 1'
#
loop_
_entity.id
_entity.type
_entity.pdbx_description
1 polymer ?
#
loop_
_entity_poly.entity_id
_entity_poly.type
_entity_poly.pdbx_seq_one_letter_code
_entity_poly.pdbx_strand_id
1 'polypeptide(L)'
;MSSAGDKLTAVVESSGPGDVILSYLDTPAGLPAVLSGTAPGEGDSFAFPSFADVQQEFAVVRQTDWLPRAGAHGLLFDLDLAVRSASAYAGLADASDLRYEVWAASDAPAGLDRKLADQGVRVLRSQTIDSELEQLGRRAPALGFRLFLLAGIAAAALGLGVLLLGLRLGAADRRAEMAALRATGVRPRLLRRALRKERLASLVMPMLLGIGTGLGSALLMLPGLPLVTASVVAPPENLWLALIPRLELAALPVAVVAALVVVLGGLLTAGRLARGGAAR
;
A
#
# COMPACT_ATOMS: atom_id res chain seq x y z
N MET A 1 8.95 -46.26 -44.94
CA MET A 1 8.25 -47.32 -44.18
C MET A 1 7.67 -46.66 -42.94
N SER A 2 6.35 -46.41 -42.96
CA SER A 2 5.62 -45.82 -41.84
C SER A 2 5.25 -46.94 -40.86
N SER A 3 5.62 -46.81 -39.59
CA SER A 3 5.18 -47.75 -38.54
C SER A 3 3.67 -47.57 -38.39
N ALA A 4 2.92 -48.64 -38.65
CA ALA A 4 1.50 -48.69 -38.36
C ALA A 4 1.32 -48.51 -36.85
N GLY A 5 0.67 -47.42 -36.44
CA GLY A 5 0.34 -47.17 -35.04
C GLY A 5 -0.59 -48.25 -34.49
N ASP A 6 -0.43 -48.57 -33.21
CA ASP A 6 -1.26 -49.53 -32.47
C ASP A 6 -2.76 -49.24 -32.65
N LYS A 7 -3.55 -50.31 -32.85
CA LYS A 7 -5.01 -50.20 -32.96
C LYS A 7 -5.63 -49.98 -31.58
N LEU A 8 -6.26 -48.83 -31.37
CA LEU A 8 -7.16 -48.60 -30.23
C LEU A 8 -8.53 -49.24 -30.52
N THR A 9 -8.97 -50.19 -29.69
CA THR A 9 -10.30 -50.79 -29.76
C THR A 9 -11.11 -50.38 -28.53
N ALA A 10 -12.23 -49.70 -28.72
CA ALA A 10 -13.16 -49.33 -27.64
C ALA A 10 -14.50 -50.05 -27.83
N VAL A 11 -14.99 -50.72 -26.80
CA VAL A 11 -16.32 -51.34 -26.76
C VAL A 11 -17.17 -50.52 -25.81
N VAL A 12 -18.32 -50.04 -26.29
CA VAL A 12 -19.26 -49.22 -25.53
C VAL A 12 -20.58 -49.95 -25.45
N GLU A 13 -21.03 -50.23 -24.23
CA GLU A 13 -22.38 -50.73 -23.95
C GLU A 13 -23.19 -49.61 -23.30
N SER A 14 -24.32 -49.24 -23.91
CA SER A 14 -25.24 -48.23 -23.38
C SER A 14 -26.64 -48.83 -23.25
N SER A 15 -27.25 -48.67 -22.08
CA SER A 15 -28.59 -49.18 -21.75
C SER A 15 -29.67 -48.08 -21.76
N GLY A 16 -29.34 -46.87 -22.23
CA GLY A 16 -30.26 -45.72 -22.26
C GLY A 16 -30.28 -45.01 -23.62
N PRO A 17 -31.29 -44.15 -23.89
CA PRO A 17 -31.44 -43.44 -25.17
C PRO A 17 -30.48 -42.25 -25.35
N GLY A 18 -29.41 -42.16 -24.55
CA GLY A 18 -28.45 -41.06 -24.60
C GLY A 18 -27.33 -41.33 -25.63
N ASP A 19 -26.88 -40.28 -26.31
CA ASP A 19 -25.73 -40.35 -27.20
C ASP A 19 -24.46 -40.70 -26.41
N VAL A 20 -23.70 -41.67 -26.91
CA VAL A 20 -22.37 -41.98 -26.38
C VAL A 20 -21.32 -41.30 -27.25
N ILE A 21 -20.60 -40.35 -26.66
CA ILE A 21 -19.52 -39.61 -27.31
C ILE A 21 -18.21 -40.20 -26.83
N LEU A 22 -17.41 -40.71 -27.78
CA LEU A 22 -16.04 -41.15 -27.54
C LEU A 22 -15.11 -40.08 -28.11
N SER A 23 -14.44 -39.33 -27.23
CA SER A 23 -13.51 -38.27 -27.63
C SER A 23 -12.11 -38.56 -27.11
N TYR A 24 -11.11 -38.09 -27.86
CA TYR A 24 -9.72 -38.12 -27.42
C TYR A 24 -9.49 -36.94 -26.46
N LEU A 25 -9.00 -37.25 -25.25
CA LEU A 25 -8.70 -36.24 -24.23
C LEU A 25 -7.35 -35.59 -24.56
N ASP A 26 -7.41 -34.54 -25.40
CA ASP A 26 -6.27 -33.68 -25.74
C ASP A 26 -5.95 -32.62 -24.67
N THR A 27 -6.76 -32.56 -23.62
CA THR A 27 -6.64 -31.59 -22.51
C THR A 27 -6.66 -32.32 -21.16
N PRO A 28 -5.94 -31.80 -20.16
CA PRO A 28 -5.96 -32.37 -18.82
C PRO A 28 -7.37 -32.32 -18.21
N ALA A 29 -7.68 -33.27 -17.32
CA ALA A 29 -9.00 -33.39 -16.68
C ALA A 29 -9.39 -32.14 -15.86
N GLY A 30 -8.41 -31.40 -15.34
CA GLY A 30 -8.58 -30.06 -14.78
C GLY A 30 -7.51 -29.12 -15.32
N LEU A 31 -7.91 -27.89 -15.64
CA LEU A 31 -7.02 -26.87 -16.18
C LEU A 31 -6.01 -26.43 -15.11
N PRO A 32 -4.70 -26.57 -15.36
CA PRO A 32 -3.67 -26.07 -14.46
C PRO A 32 -3.83 -24.56 -14.25
N ALA A 33 -4.04 -24.15 -13.00
CA ALA A 33 -4.23 -22.76 -12.64
C ALA A 33 -3.33 -22.34 -11.46
N VAL A 34 -2.89 -21.09 -11.53
CA VAL A 34 -2.37 -20.34 -10.39
C VAL A 34 -3.52 -19.55 -9.79
N LEU A 35 -3.79 -19.76 -8.51
CA LEU A 35 -4.88 -19.12 -7.78
C LEU A 35 -4.31 -18.01 -6.88
N SER A 36 -4.92 -16.84 -6.88
CA SER A 36 -4.80 -15.88 -5.78
C SER A 36 -6.04 -15.91 -4.90
N GLY A 37 -5.84 -16.09 -3.59
CA GLY A 37 -6.90 -16.17 -2.60
C GLY A 37 -7.35 -17.61 -2.29
N THR A 38 -8.54 -17.75 -1.73
CA THR A 38 -9.10 -19.03 -1.30
C THR A 38 -9.82 -19.73 -2.46
N ALA A 39 -9.62 -21.04 -2.59
CA ALA A 39 -10.34 -21.84 -3.57
C ALA A 39 -11.85 -21.87 -3.24
N PRO A 40 -12.75 -21.83 -4.24
CA PRO A 40 -14.20 -21.93 -4.02
C PRO A 40 -14.72 -23.27 -3.47
N GLY A 41 -13.85 -24.26 -3.24
CA GLY A 41 -14.21 -25.60 -2.79
C GLY A 41 -13.18 -26.22 -1.86
N GLU A 42 -13.43 -27.47 -1.42
CA GLU A 42 -12.50 -28.25 -0.61
C GLU A 42 -11.53 -29.03 -1.50
N GLY A 43 -10.23 -28.77 -1.37
CA GLY A 43 -9.15 -29.49 -2.07
C GLY A 43 -8.39 -28.65 -3.11
N ASP A 44 -7.58 -29.34 -3.91
CA ASP A 44 -6.71 -28.73 -4.93
C ASP A 44 -7.39 -28.59 -6.30
N SER A 45 -8.69 -28.91 -6.40
CA SER A 45 -9.48 -28.74 -7.62
C SER A 45 -10.85 -28.17 -7.32
N PHE A 46 -11.39 -27.40 -8.27
CA PHE A 46 -12.73 -26.85 -8.16
C PHE A 46 -13.30 -26.55 -9.55
N ALA A 47 -14.62 -26.61 -9.66
CA ALA A 47 -15.35 -26.24 -10.85
C ALA A 47 -15.77 -24.76 -10.80
N PHE A 48 -15.48 -24.00 -11.85
CA PHE A 48 -15.83 -22.57 -11.92
C PHE A 48 -16.26 -22.18 -13.33
N PRO A 49 -17.30 -21.32 -13.49
CA PRO A 49 -17.65 -20.78 -14.80
C PRO A 49 -16.52 -19.90 -15.33
N SER A 50 -15.97 -20.25 -16.48
CA SER A 50 -14.85 -19.55 -17.10
C SER A 50 -15.23 -19.06 -18.50
N PHE A 51 -14.56 -19.54 -19.55
CA PHE A 51 -14.86 -19.16 -20.92
C PHE A 51 -16.27 -19.61 -21.34
N ALA A 52 -16.99 -18.70 -22.00
CA ALA A 52 -18.36 -18.90 -22.48
C ALA A 52 -19.38 -19.31 -21.40
N ASP A 53 -19.11 -18.94 -20.13
CA ASP A 53 -19.94 -19.30 -18.95
C ASP A 53 -20.11 -20.82 -18.76
N VAL A 54 -19.20 -21.60 -19.36
CA VAL A 54 -19.16 -23.04 -19.20
C VAL A 54 -18.40 -23.36 -17.93
N GLN A 55 -18.97 -24.25 -17.12
CA GLN A 55 -18.33 -24.77 -15.93
C GLN A 55 -17.09 -25.58 -16.32
N GLN A 56 -15.91 -25.11 -15.92
CA GLN A 56 -14.63 -25.76 -16.18
C GLN A 56 -14.00 -26.21 -14.86
N GLU A 57 -13.38 -27.39 -14.89
CA GLU A 57 -12.61 -27.92 -13.77
C GLU A 57 -11.22 -27.27 -13.77
N PHE A 58 -10.80 -26.71 -12.64
CA PHE A 58 -9.47 -26.15 -12.44
C PHE A 58 -8.70 -26.98 -11.42
N ALA A 59 -7.41 -27.21 -11.69
CA ALA A 59 -6.47 -27.82 -10.77
C ALA A 59 -5.47 -26.76 -10.30
N VAL A 60 -5.44 -26.48 -9.00
CA VAL A 60 -4.55 -25.49 -8.39
C VAL A 60 -3.13 -26.05 -8.34
N VAL A 61 -2.28 -25.55 -9.23
CA VAL A 61 -0.85 -25.94 -9.27
C VAL A 61 -0.02 -25.06 -8.34
N ARG A 62 -0.47 -23.82 -8.11
CA ARG A 62 0.20 -22.87 -7.23
C ARG A 62 -0.80 -21.88 -6.64
N GLN A 63 -0.64 -21.58 -5.37
CA GLN A 63 -1.27 -20.42 -4.74
C GLN A 63 -0.26 -19.26 -4.68
N THR A 64 -0.74 -18.07 -4.99
CA THR A 64 -0.02 -16.81 -4.86
C THR A 64 -0.88 -15.86 -4.04
N ASP A 65 -0.26 -14.91 -3.36
CA ASP A 65 -1.04 -13.89 -2.64
C ASP A 65 -1.70 -12.90 -3.60
N TRP A 66 -1.18 -12.80 -4.84
CA TRP A 66 -1.58 -11.78 -5.78
C TRP A 66 -1.38 -12.17 -7.24
N LEU A 67 -2.31 -11.74 -8.09
CA LEU A 67 -2.24 -11.80 -9.55
C LEU A 67 -2.40 -10.41 -10.20
N PRO A 68 -1.69 -10.13 -11.31
CA PRO A 68 -1.88 -8.91 -12.08
C PRO A 68 -3.35 -8.70 -12.48
N ARG A 69 -3.89 -7.50 -12.19
CA ARG A 69 -5.29 -7.06 -12.38
C ARG A 69 -6.34 -7.82 -11.57
N ALA A 70 -6.19 -9.12 -11.42
CA ALA A 70 -7.12 -9.96 -10.66
C ALA A 70 -6.96 -9.76 -9.15
N GLY A 71 -5.84 -9.21 -8.68
CA GLY A 71 -5.68 -8.83 -7.30
C GLY A 71 -5.44 -10.02 -6.39
N ALA A 72 -6.02 -9.98 -5.19
CA ALA A 72 -5.93 -11.07 -4.23
C ALA A 72 -6.92 -12.21 -4.49
N HIS A 73 -7.84 -12.07 -5.46
CA HIS A 73 -8.91 -13.03 -5.74
C HIS A 73 -9.00 -13.23 -7.25
N GLY A 74 -8.40 -14.31 -7.76
CA GLY A 74 -8.10 -14.38 -9.19
C GLY A 74 -7.54 -15.71 -9.63
N LEU A 75 -7.65 -15.98 -10.92
CA LEU A 75 -7.18 -17.21 -11.55
C LEU A 75 -6.34 -16.88 -12.78
N LEU A 76 -5.17 -17.51 -12.87
CA LEU A 76 -4.29 -17.44 -14.03
C LEU A 76 -4.08 -18.85 -14.55
N PHE A 77 -4.38 -19.07 -15.82
CA PHE A 77 -4.27 -20.35 -16.48
C PHE A 77 -3.90 -20.16 -17.96
N ASP A 78 -3.51 -21.24 -18.61
CA ASP A 78 -3.12 -21.20 -20.02
C ASP A 78 -4.35 -21.02 -20.92
N LEU A 79 -4.31 -20.00 -21.78
CA LEU A 79 -5.40 -19.68 -22.68
C LEU A 79 -5.62 -20.76 -23.73
N ASP A 80 -4.56 -21.37 -24.29
CA ASP A 80 -4.70 -22.39 -25.34
C ASP A 80 -5.38 -23.64 -24.76
N LEU A 81 -4.98 -24.05 -23.55
CA LEU A 81 -5.64 -25.17 -22.86
C LEU A 81 -7.11 -24.86 -22.54
N ALA A 82 -7.41 -23.65 -22.05
CA ALA A 82 -8.77 -23.27 -21.72
C ALA A 82 -9.69 -23.15 -22.94
N VAL A 83 -9.15 -22.70 -24.08
CA VAL A 83 -9.86 -22.64 -25.35
C VAL A 83 -10.13 -24.05 -25.88
N ARG A 84 -9.14 -24.95 -25.83
CA ARG A 84 -9.32 -26.35 -26.23
C ARG A 84 -10.36 -27.05 -25.36
N SER A 85 -10.30 -26.89 -24.04
CA SER A 85 -11.28 -27.48 -23.12
C SER A 85 -12.67 -26.88 -23.32
N ALA A 86 -12.79 -25.58 -23.58
CA ALA A 86 -14.07 -24.93 -23.87
C ALA A 86 -14.67 -25.40 -25.20
N SER A 87 -13.84 -25.57 -26.24
CA SER A 87 -14.29 -25.97 -27.58
C SER A 87 -14.96 -27.35 -27.63
N ALA A 88 -14.71 -28.20 -26.63
CA ALA A 88 -15.41 -29.47 -26.46
C ALA A 88 -16.90 -29.29 -26.10
N TYR A 89 -17.29 -28.13 -25.54
CA TYR A 89 -18.62 -27.89 -24.98
C TYR A 89 -19.33 -26.65 -25.58
N ALA A 90 -18.59 -25.66 -26.08
CA ALA A 90 -19.15 -24.44 -26.68
C ALA A 90 -18.20 -23.81 -27.71
N GLY A 91 -18.75 -23.23 -28.78
CA GLY A 91 -17.98 -22.44 -29.75
C GLY A 91 -17.59 -21.07 -29.19
N LEU A 92 -16.41 -20.55 -29.56
CA LEU A 92 -15.87 -19.24 -29.14
C LEU A 92 -16.63 -18.02 -29.70
N ALA A 93 -17.91 -18.16 -30.02
CA ALA A 93 -18.65 -17.22 -30.86
C ALA A 93 -18.94 -15.87 -30.19
N ASP A 94 -18.83 -15.77 -28.85
CA ASP A 94 -19.09 -14.52 -28.13
C ASP A 94 -17.95 -14.13 -27.18
N ALA A 95 -16.76 -13.95 -27.75
CA ALA A 95 -15.57 -13.46 -27.06
C ALA A 95 -15.50 -11.92 -26.99
N SER A 96 -16.65 -11.23 -27.07
CA SER A 96 -16.74 -9.78 -27.19
C SER A 96 -16.27 -9.03 -25.92
N ASP A 97 -16.30 -9.69 -24.76
CA ASP A 97 -15.86 -9.15 -23.46
C ASP A 97 -14.37 -9.42 -23.13
N LEU A 98 -13.62 -10.09 -24.02
CA LEU A 98 -12.21 -10.37 -23.77
C LEU A 98 -11.34 -9.12 -23.91
N ARG A 99 -10.48 -8.90 -22.91
CA ARG A 99 -9.45 -7.85 -22.94
C ARG A 99 -8.08 -8.48 -23.11
N TYR A 100 -7.44 -8.15 -24.24
CA TYR A 100 -6.06 -8.56 -24.51
C TYR A 100 -5.10 -7.52 -23.94
N GLU A 101 -4.20 -7.97 -23.08
CA GLU A 101 -3.21 -7.11 -22.42
C GLU A 101 -1.81 -7.70 -22.65
N VAL A 102 -0.84 -6.82 -22.94
CA VAL A 102 0.57 -7.19 -23.04
C VAL A 102 1.26 -6.62 -21.80
N TRP A 103 1.83 -7.52 -21.00
CA TRP A 103 2.56 -7.18 -19.79
C TRP A 103 4.06 -7.11 -20.09
N ALA A 104 4.68 -6.00 -19.70
CA ALA A 104 6.08 -5.74 -19.96
C ALA A 104 6.78 -5.43 -18.64
N ALA A 105 7.98 -5.99 -18.45
CA ALA A 105 8.84 -5.68 -17.31
C ALA A 105 9.58 -4.35 -17.52
N SER A 106 10.29 -3.87 -16.49
CA SER A 106 10.99 -2.58 -16.52
C SER A 106 12.13 -2.52 -17.53
N ASP A 107 12.63 -3.66 -17.98
CA ASP A 107 13.67 -3.82 -19.01
C ASP A 107 13.12 -3.87 -20.44
N ALA A 108 11.80 -3.66 -20.61
CA ALA A 108 11.17 -3.68 -21.91
C ALA A 108 11.79 -2.63 -22.86
N PRO A 109 11.93 -2.96 -24.15
CA PRO A 109 12.52 -2.05 -25.12
C PRO A 109 11.68 -0.77 -25.26
N ALA A 110 12.36 0.37 -25.34
CA ALA A 110 11.70 1.65 -25.60
C ALA A 110 10.86 1.58 -26.89
N GLY A 111 9.67 2.16 -26.85
CA GLY A 111 8.73 2.17 -27.99
C GLY A 111 8.09 0.81 -28.26
N LEU A 112 7.87 -0.03 -27.24
CA LEU A 112 7.18 -1.31 -27.36
C LEU A 112 5.81 -1.18 -28.06
N ASP A 113 5.10 -0.09 -27.81
CA ASP A 113 3.84 0.26 -28.47
C ASP A 113 3.97 0.35 -29.99
N ARG A 114 5.02 1.03 -30.49
CA ARG A 114 5.31 1.14 -31.92
C ARG A 114 5.72 -0.21 -32.49
N LYS A 115 6.57 -0.97 -31.79
CA LYS A 115 6.98 -2.30 -32.22
C LYS A 115 5.80 -3.26 -32.34
N LEU A 116 4.85 -3.19 -31.41
CA LEU A 116 3.61 -3.95 -31.48
C LEU A 116 2.74 -3.51 -32.66
N ALA A 117 2.61 -2.20 -32.88
CA ALA A 117 1.88 -1.65 -34.03
C ALA A 117 2.49 -2.09 -35.38
N ASP A 118 3.83 -2.13 -35.49
CA ASP A 118 4.54 -2.60 -36.67
C ASP A 118 4.30 -4.10 -36.96
N GLN A 119 3.98 -4.88 -35.92
CA GLN A 119 3.57 -6.29 -36.04
C GLN A 119 2.05 -6.46 -36.27
N GLY A 120 1.33 -5.37 -36.52
CA GLY A 120 -0.12 -5.38 -36.76
C GLY A 120 -0.98 -5.41 -35.50
N VAL A 121 -0.39 -5.28 -34.30
CA VAL A 121 -1.13 -5.22 -33.04
C VAL A 121 -1.57 -3.79 -32.77
N ARG A 122 -2.87 -3.53 -32.82
CA ARG A 122 -3.43 -2.21 -32.48
C ARG A 122 -3.44 -1.98 -30.97
N VAL A 123 -2.50 -1.18 -30.49
CA VAL A 123 -2.46 -0.76 -29.08
C VAL A 123 -3.57 0.26 -28.80
N LEU A 124 -4.57 -0.12 -28.02
CA LEU A 124 -5.70 0.75 -27.66
C LEU A 124 -5.37 1.71 -26.52
N ARG A 125 -4.60 1.22 -25.54
CA ARG A 125 -4.22 1.98 -24.34
C ARG A 125 -2.87 1.49 -23.84
N SER A 126 -2.00 2.44 -23.51
CA SER A 126 -0.78 2.17 -22.75
C SER A 126 -0.98 2.65 -21.32
N GLN A 127 -0.60 1.82 -20.35
CA GLN A 127 -0.65 2.15 -18.93
C GLN A 127 0.72 1.87 -18.32
N THR A 128 1.25 2.85 -17.60
CA THR A 128 2.51 2.73 -16.86
C THR A 128 2.24 2.97 -15.38
N ILE A 129 3.06 2.35 -14.52
CA ILE A 129 2.93 2.52 -13.07
C ILE A 129 3.06 4.00 -12.70
N ASP A 130 4.03 4.72 -13.27
CA ASP A 130 4.24 6.14 -13.00
C ASP A 130 3.03 7.00 -13.40
N SER A 131 2.42 6.71 -14.57
CA SER A 131 1.22 7.43 -15.00
C SER A 131 0.01 7.20 -14.07
N GLU A 132 -0.12 6.00 -13.51
CA GLU A 132 -1.20 5.68 -12.58
C GLU A 132 -0.97 6.37 -11.23
N LEU A 133 0.28 6.37 -10.73
CA LEU A 133 0.67 7.09 -9.52
C LEU A 133 0.43 8.60 -9.65
N GLU A 134 0.78 9.18 -10.79
CA GLU A 134 0.54 10.60 -11.04
C GLU A 134 -0.97 10.92 -11.10
N GLN A 135 -1.77 10.07 -11.74
CA GLN A 135 -3.23 10.20 -11.74
C GLN A 135 -3.81 10.10 -10.32
N LEU A 136 -3.39 9.11 -9.54
CA LEU A 136 -3.77 8.94 -8.14
C LEU A 136 -3.41 10.19 -7.31
N GLY A 137 -2.25 10.78 -7.54
CA GLY A 137 -1.80 12.02 -6.90
C GLY A 137 -2.63 13.26 -7.23
N ARG A 138 -3.42 13.23 -8.31
CA ARG A 138 -4.35 14.30 -8.71
C ARG A 138 -5.79 14.07 -8.25
N ARG A 139 -6.13 12.90 -7.71
CA ARG A 139 -7.50 12.60 -7.26
C ARG A 139 -7.84 13.35 -5.96
N ALA A 140 -9.14 13.55 -5.72
CA ALA A 140 -9.66 14.26 -4.55
C ALA A 140 -9.11 13.78 -3.19
N PRO A 141 -8.87 12.47 -2.95
CA PRO A 141 -8.28 12.00 -1.69
C PRO A 141 -6.87 12.56 -1.44
N ALA A 142 -6.04 12.68 -2.48
CA ALA A 142 -4.70 13.24 -2.37
C ALA A 142 -4.73 14.72 -1.97
N LEU A 143 -5.70 15.48 -2.47
CA LEU A 143 -5.93 16.86 -2.07
C LEU A 143 -6.39 16.97 -0.60
N GLY A 144 -7.28 16.05 -0.17
CA GLY A 144 -7.70 15.94 1.23
C GLY A 144 -6.52 15.73 2.18
N PHE A 145 -5.60 14.82 1.87
CA PHE A 145 -4.39 14.62 2.68
C PHE A 145 -3.48 15.85 2.73
N ARG A 146 -3.35 16.60 1.63
CA ARG A 146 -2.59 17.87 1.63
C ARG A 146 -3.23 18.92 2.53
N LEU A 147 -4.57 19.00 2.57
CA LEU A 147 -5.28 19.91 3.47
C LEU A 147 -5.16 19.48 4.94
N PHE A 148 -5.24 18.18 5.24
CA PHE A 148 -4.99 17.68 6.60
C PHE A 148 -3.55 17.95 7.05
N LEU A 149 -2.57 17.82 6.15
CA LEU A 149 -1.18 18.17 6.44
C LEU A 149 -1.05 19.68 6.76
N LEU A 150 -1.69 20.54 5.97
CA LEU A 150 -1.72 21.98 6.22
C LEU A 150 -2.38 22.31 7.56
N ALA A 151 -3.49 21.66 7.89
CA ALA A 151 -4.16 21.80 9.18
C ALA A 151 -3.28 21.35 10.35
N GLY A 152 -2.54 20.25 10.18
CA GLY A 152 -1.55 19.77 11.16
C GLY A 152 -0.42 20.78 11.38
N ILE A 153 0.11 21.38 10.31
CA ILE A 153 1.12 22.46 10.39
C ILE A 153 0.56 23.67 11.14
N ALA A 154 -0.66 24.09 10.83
CA ALA A 154 -1.32 25.21 11.52
C ALA A 154 -1.53 24.92 13.02
N ALA A 155 -1.98 23.72 13.37
CA ALA A 155 -2.15 23.29 14.76
C ALA A 155 -0.80 23.27 15.50
N ALA A 156 0.28 22.80 14.88
CA ALA A 156 1.62 22.82 15.45
C ALA A 156 2.13 24.27 15.68
N ALA A 157 1.88 25.18 14.73
CA ALA A 157 2.20 26.59 14.88
C ALA A 157 1.43 27.25 16.04
N LEU A 158 0.15 26.91 16.22
CA LEU A 158 -0.65 27.36 17.35
C LEU A 158 -0.10 26.82 18.68
N GLY A 159 0.23 25.52 18.74
CA GLY A 159 0.83 24.90 19.93
C GLY A 159 2.16 25.56 20.32
N LEU A 160 3.00 25.88 19.34
CA LEU A 160 4.22 26.67 19.51
C LEU A 160 3.94 28.06 20.10
N GLY A 161 2.91 28.75 19.57
CA GLY A 161 2.49 30.05 20.07
C GLY A 161 2.09 30.01 21.54
N VAL A 162 1.27 29.01 21.94
CA VAL A 162 0.86 28.80 23.33
C VAL A 162 2.06 28.53 24.24
N LEU A 163 3.00 27.70 23.79
CA LEU A 163 4.24 27.41 24.55
C LEU A 163 5.07 28.68 24.77
N LEU A 164 5.28 29.49 23.72
CA LEU A 164 6.02 30.75 23.81
C LEU A 164 5.33 31.76 24.73
N LEU A 165 4.00 31.82 24.70
CA LEU A 165 3.21 32.69 25.57
C LEU A 165 3.36 32.26 27.04
N GLY A 166 3.21 30.97 27.33
CA GLY A 166 3.42 30.44 28.69
C GLY A 166 4.83 30.72 29.21
N LEU A 167 5.85 30.58 28.36
CA LEU A 167 7.23 30.92 28.70
C LEU A 167 7.43 32.41 29.01
N ARG A 168 6.73 33.31 28.31
CA ARG A 168 6.78 34.75 28.59
C ARG A 168 6.08 35.09 29.89
N LEU A 169 4.90 34.54 30.14
CA LEU A 169 4.11 34.83 31.34
C LEU A 169 4.84 34.36 32.60
N GLY A 170 5.40 33.14 32.59
CA GLY A 170 6.16 32.61 33.73
C GLY A 170 7.58 33.16 33.89
N ALA A 171 8.05 34.06 33.00
CA ALA A 171 9.44 34.53 33.04
C ALA A 171 9.72 35.45 34.25
N ALA A 172 8.73 36.21 34.72
CA ALA A 172 8.88 37.14 35.83
C ALA A 172 9.06 36.39 37.16
N ASP A 173 8.15 35.46 37.47
CA ASP A 173 8.20 34.65 38.68
C ASP A 173 9.51 33.83 38.77
N ARG A 174 9.92 33.24 37.65
CA ARG A 174 11.19 32.50 37.57
C ARG A 174 12.42 33.36 37.77
N ARG A 175 12.39 34.64 37.36
CA ARG A 175 13.50 35.58 37.64
C ARG A 175 13.58 35.91 39.13
N ALA A 176 12.44 36.06 39.81
CA ALA A 176 12.39 36.30 41.25
C ALA A 176 12.93 35.09 42.04
N GLU A 177 12.52 33.87 41.70
CA GLU A 177 13.07 32.63 42.29
C GLU A 177 14.58 32.52 42.07
N MET A 178 15.06 32.82 40.86
CA MET A 178 16.50 32.79 40.55
C MET A 178 17.30 33.84 41.33
N ALA A 179 16.72 35.02 41.60
CA ALA A 179 17.37 36.05 42.40
C ALA A 179 17.51 35.61 43.86
N ALA A 180 16.46 35.02 44.44
CA ALA A 180 16.49 34.47 45.80
C ALA A 180 17.52 33.34 45.94
N LEU A 181 17.60 32.41 44.98
CA LEU A 181 18.58 31.30 44.99
C LEU A 181 20.02 31.75 44.75
N ARG A 182 20.23 32.89 44.09
CA ARG A 182 21.57 33.50 43.97
C ARG A 182 21.98 34.17 45.27
N ALA A 183 21.06 34.81 45.97
CA ALA A 183 21.32 35.42 47.27
C ALA A 183 21.76 34.39 48.33
N THR A 184 21.34 33.12 48.19
CA THR A 184 21.77 32.01 49.04
C THR A 184 23.07 31.33 48.60
N GLY A 185 23.76 31.85 47.57
CA GLY A 185 25.10 31.40 47.17
C GLY A 185 25.14 30.23 46.17
N VAL A 186 24.01 29.83 45.58
CA VAL A 186 23.97 28.72 44.62
C VAL A 186 24.73 29.08 43.33
N ARG A 187 25.66 28.21 42.91
CA ARG A 187 26.45 28.41 41.68
C ARG A 187 25.54 28.50 40.45
N PRO A 188 25.70 29.54 39.59
CA PRO A 188 24.82 29.78 38.44
C PRO A 188 24.85 28.66 37.38
N ARG A 189 25.91 27.84 37.35
CA ARG A 189 26.01 26.68 36.45
C ARG A 189 25.09 25.53 36.85
N LEU A 190 24.94 25.26 38.15
CA LEU A 190 24.06 24.20 38.66
C LEU A 190 22.59 24.61 38.47
N LEU A 191 22.27 25.87 38.77
CA LEU A 191 20.93 26.43 38.59
C LEU A 191 20.45 26.34 37.13
N ARG A 192 21.32 26.69 36.15
CA ARG A 192 21.01 26.53 34.72
C ARG A 192 20.82 25.07 34.30
N ARG A 193 21.55 24.14 34.89
CA ARG A 193 21.45 22.71 34.54
C ARG A 193 20.17 22.10 35.10
N ALA A 194 19.79 22.46 36.33
CA ALA A 194 18.52 22.05 36.95
C ALA A 194 17.31 22.58 36.16
N LEU A 195 17.29 23.88 35.85
CA LEU A 195 16.20 24.50 35.06
C LEU A 195 16.06 23.90 33.66
N ARG A 196 17.18 23.54 33.01
CA ARG A 196 17.10 22.83 31.72
C ARG A 196 16.49 21.45 31.87
N LYS A 197 16.89 20.67 32.88
CA LYS A 197 16.33 19.32 33.11
C LYS A 197 14.84 19.38 33.42
N GLU A 198 14.43 20.31 34.28
CA GLU A 198 13.03 20.53 34.62
C GLU A 198 12.20 20.85 33.38
N ARG A 199 12.67 21.78 32.54
CA ARG A 199 11.99 22.12 31.28
C ARG A 199 11.95 20.96 30.29
N LEU A 200 13.04 20.19 30.20
CA LEU A 200 13.08 19.02 29.31
C LEU A 200 12.06 17.98 29.77
N ALA A 201 11.95 17.73 31.07
CA ALA A 201 10.96 16.82 31.64
C ALA A 201 9.53 17.30 31.35
N SER A 202 9.23 18.58 31.56
CA SER A 202 7.90 19.15 31.29
C SER A 202 7.53 19.22 29.81
N LEU A 203 8.51 19.22 28.89
CA LEU A 203 8.26 19.25 27.44
C LEU A 203 8.13 17.84 26.85
N VAL A 204 8.94 16.89 27.33
CA VAL A 204 8.98 15.53 26.79
C VAL A 204 7.66 14.79 27.01
N MET A 205 7.06 14.90 28.20
CA MET A 205 5.84 14.14 28.48
C MET A 205 4.66 14.52 27.59
N PRO A 206 4.27 15.81 27.45
CA PRO A 206 3.22 16.20 26.52
C PRO A 206 3.54 15.86 25.07
N MET A 207 4.81 15.93 24.68
CA MET A 207 5.26 15.58 23.34
C MET A 207 5.06 14.09 23.05
N LEU A 208 5.47 13.21 23.98
CA LEU A 208 5.22 11.77 23.88
C LEU A 208 3.72 11.47 23.84
N LEU A 209 2.93 12.15 24.66
CA LEU A 209 1.48 11.98 24.68
C LEU A 209 0.87 12.37 23.32
N GLY A 210 1.25 13.53 22.77
CA GLY A 210 0.75 14.01 21.48
C GLY A 210 1.18 13.16 20.30
N ILE A 211 2.42 12.64 20.32
CA ILE A 211 2.89 11.66 19.33
C ILE A 211 2.08 10.38 19.45
N GLY A 212 1.91 9.86 20.67
CA GLY A 212 1.15 8.63 20.93
C GLY A 212 -0.31 8.73 20.50
N THR A 213 -0.99 9.83 20.82
CA THR A 213 -2.38 10.06 20.38
C THR A 213 -2.47 10.26 18.87
N GLY A 214 -1.54 11.01 18.26
CA GLY A 214 -1.50 11.19 16.82
C GLY A 214 -1.29 9.88 16.05
N LEU A 215 -0.33 9.05 16.48
CA LEU A 215 -0.12 7.71 15.94
C LEU A 215 -1.36 6.83 16.16
N GLY A 216 -1.90 6.80 17.38
CA GLY A 216 -3.10 6.01 17.70
C GLY A 216 -4.30 6.39 16.82
N SER A 217 -4.56 7.68 16.63
CA SER A 217 -5.63 8.16 15.75
C SER A 217 -5.38 7.79 14.28
N ALA A 218 -4.14 7.90 13.80
CA ALA A 218 -3.79 7.51 12.44
C ALA A 218 -3.99 6.00 12.21
N LEU A 219 -3.54 5.16 13.15
CA LEU A 219 -3.74 3.71 13.13
C LEU A 219 -5.22 3.31 13.13
N LEU A 220 -6.07 4.06 13.83
CA LEU A 220 -7.51 3.81 13.86
C LEU A 220 -8.23 4.30 12.60
N MET A 221 -7.80 5.40 11.98
CA MET A 221 -8.43 5.94 10.77
C MET A 221 -7.98 5.25 9.48
N LEU A 222 -6.71 4.80 9.39
CA LEU A 222 -6.18 4.14 8.19
C LEU A 222 -7.05 2.99 7.66
N PRO A 223 -7.51 2.02 8.49
CA PRO A 223 -8.35 0.93 8.00
C PRO A 223 -9.74 1.38 7.55
N GLY A 224 -10.20 2.55 8.01
CA GLY A 224 -11.48 3.13 7.63
C GLY A 224 -11.43 3.97 6.34
N LEU A 225 -10.25 4.22 5.77
CA LEU A 225 -10.12 4.92 4.50
C LEU A 225 -10.28 3.89 3.38
N PRO A 226 -11.36 3.94 2.58
CA PRO A 226 -11.42 3.21 1.32
C PRO A 226 -10.38 3.84 0.40
N LEU A 227 -9.15 3.32 0.44
CA LEU A 227 -8.13 3.61 -0.55
C LEU A 227 -8.77 3.25 -1.88
N VAL A 228 -9.15 4.30 -2.63
CA VAL A 228 -9.92 4.18 -3.87
C VAL A 228 -9.28 3.08 -4.70
N THR A 229 -10.12 2.10 -5.00
CA THR A 229 -9.91 0.98 -5.91
C THR A 229 -9.32 1.45 -7.24
N ALA A 230 -8.00 1.69 -7.28
CA ALA A 230 -7.25 1.15 -8.38
C ALA A 230 -7.46 -0.37 -8.26
N SER A 231 -7.83 -1.03 -9.33
CA SER A 231 -7.96 -2.50 -9.44
C SER A 231 -6.61 -3.23 -9.28
N VAL A 232 -5.74 -2.65 -8.46
CA VAL A 232 -4.44 -3.13 -8.03
C VAL A 232 -4.57 -3.20 -6.52
N VAL A 233 -5.20 -4.27 -6.03
CA VAL A 233 -4.91 -4.76 -4.69
C VAL A 233 -3.39 -4.91 -4.67
N ALA A 234 -2.63 -4.11 -3.93
CA ALA A 234 -1.19 -4.33 -3.83
C ALA A 234 -0.96 -5.74 -3.26
N PRO A 235 0.19 -6.41 -3.50
CA PRO A 235 0.52 -7.62 -2.76
C PRO A 235 0.28 -7.36 -1.27
N PRO A 236 -0.20 -8.34 -0.49
CA PRO A 236 -0.23 -8.20 0.95
C PRO A 236 1.22 -8.23 1.44
N GLU A 237 1.96 -7.12 1.25
CA GLU A 237 2.85 -6.68 2.30
C GLU A 237 1.92 -6.53 3.49
N ASN A 238 1.89 -7.58 4.31
CA ASN A 238 1.28 -7.68 5.61
C ASN A 238 0.96 -6.27 6.12
N LEU A 239 -0.34 -5.96 6.24
CA LEU A 239 -0.83 -4.63 6.61
C LEU A 239 0.03 -4.01 7.70
N TRP A 240 0.48 -4.81 8.67
CA TRP A 240 1.45 -4.47 9.71
C TRP A 240 2.80 -3.89 9.23
N LEU A 241 3.48 -4.45 8.21
CA LEU A 241 4.69 -3.87 7.57
C LEU A 241 4.37 -2.66 6.67
N ALA A 242 3.17 -2.59 6.08
CA ALA A 242 2.71 -1.40 5.35
C ALA A 242 2.28 -0.25 6.29
N LEU A 243 1.86 -0.59 7.52
CA LEU A 243 1.56 0.30 8.64
C LEU A 243 2.81 0.73 9.39
N ILE A 244 3.92 -0.02 9.30
CA ILE A 244 5.23 0.59 9.55
C ILE A 244 5.31 1.67 8.49
N PRO A 245 5.36 2.97 8.86
CA PRO A 245 5.64 3.97 7.87
C PRO A 245 6.97 3.53 7.26
N ARG A 246 6.96 3.04 6.01
CA ARG A 246 8.15 3.16 5.18
C ARG A 246 8.41 4.64 5.28
N LEU A 247 9.43 4.99 6.08
CA LEU A 247 9.95 6.32 6.19
C LEU A 247 10.44 6.62 4.78
N GLU A 248 9.52 6.98 3.88
CA GLU A 248 9.90 7.69 2.70
C GLU A 248 10.65 8.88 3.25
N LEU A 249 11.93 8.93 2.93
CA LEU A 249 12.86 9.96 3.40
C LEU A 249 12.31 11.38 3.16
N ALA A 250 11.23 11.54 2.40
CA ALA A 250 10.48 12.77 2.17
C ALA A 250 9.57 13.24 3.34
N ALA A 251 8.99 12.35 4.16
CA ALA A 251 8.09 12.76 5.26
C ALA A 251 8.82 12.97 6.61
N LEU A 252 9.90 12.21 6.83
CA LEU A 252 10.86 12.39 7.92
C LEU A 252 11.34 13.83 8.14
N PRO A 253 11.78 14.58 7.11
CA PRO A 253 12.34 15.91 7.31
C PRO A 253 11.30 16.88 7.86
N VAL A 254 10.01 16.79 7.51
CA VAL A 254 9.01 17.73 8.01
C VAL A 254 8.72 17.51 9.49
N ALA A 255 8.54 16.25 9.92
CA ALA A 255 8.31 15.92 11.32
C ALA A 255 9.55 16.20 12.20
N VAL A 256 10.74 15.87 11.69
CA VAL A 256 12.01 16.13 12.37
C VAL A 256 12.32 17.63 12.42
N VAL A 257 12.05 18.39 11.35
CA VAL A 257 12.19 19.86 11.34
C VAL A 257 11.18 20.50 12.28
N ALA A 258 9.93 20.06 12.31
CA ALA A 258 8.93 20.58 13.25
C ALA A 258 9.36 20.32 14.70
N ALA A 259 9.79 19.10 15.02
CA ALA A 259 10.30 18.74 16.35
C ALA A 259 11.57 19.55 16.70
N LEU A 260 12.51 19.69 15.76
CA LEU A 260 13.73 20.48 15.96
C LEU A 260 13.42 21.96 16.17
N VAL A 261 12.49 22.55 15.43
CA VAL A 261 12.09 23.96 15.57
C VAL A 261 11.44 24.19 16.93
N VAL A 262 10.62 23.27 17.42
CA VAL A 262 10.02 23.35 18.77
C VAL A 262 11.09 23.26 19.85
N VAL A 263 11.99 22.28 19.74
CA VAL A 263 13.04 22.04 20.73
C VAL A 263 14.08 23.18 20.72
N LEU A 264 14.57 23.61 19.56
CA LEU A 264 15.49 24.75 19.44
C LEU A 264 14.81 26.06 19.84
N GLY A 265 13.56 26.30 19.46
CA GLY A 265 12.81 27.48 19.86
C GLY A 265 12.68 27.59 21.38
N GLY A 266 12.39 26.49 22.06
CA GLY A 266 12.36 26.41 23.52
C GLY A 266 13.74 26.61 24.17
N LEU A 267 14.80 26.05 23.59
CA LEU A 267 16.18 26.19 24.09
C LEU A 267 16.77 27.59 23.89
N LEU A 268 16.55 28.22 22.74
CA LEU A 268 17.10 29.54 22.39
C LEU A 268 16.43 30.67 23.16
N THR A 269 15.11 30.61 23.34
CA THR A 269 14.36 31.58 24.15
C THR A 269 14.75 31.50 25.63
N ALA A 270 14.99 30.29 26.15
CA ALA A 270 15.56 30.08 27.49
C ALA A 270 16.97 30.67 27.64
N GLY A 271 17.83 30.51 26.63
CA GLY A 271 19.18 31.06 26.62
C GLY A 271 19.22 32.60 26.58
N ARG A 272 18.31 33.23 25.83
CA ARG A 272 18.21 34.70 25.74
C ARG A 272 17.67 35.33 27.02
N LEU A 273 16.65 34.74 27.64
CA LEU A 273 16.11 35.21 28.92
C LEU A 273 17.13 35.11 30.06
N ALA A 274 18.00 34.10 30.04
CA ALA A 274 19.08 33.94 31.02
C ALA A 274 20.25 34.94 30.84
N ARG A 275 20.47 35.46 29.63
CA ARG A 275 21.52 36.48 29.35
C ARG A 275 21.05 37.91 29.63
N GLY A 276 19.77 38.22 29.36
CA GLY A 276 19.20 39.55 29.62
C GLY A 276 19.15 39.96 31.10
N GLY A 277 19.19 39.00 32.03
CA GLY A 277 19.25 39.25 33.48
C GLY A 277 20.66 39.36 34.07
N ALA A 278 21.70 39.46 33.24
CA ALA A 278 23.10 39.64 33.68
C ALA A 278 23.70 40.99 33.24
N ALA A 279 22.89 41.87 32.64
CA ALA A 279 23.31 43.17 32.10
C ALA A 279 22.61 44.37 32.78
N ARG A 280 22.08 44.19 33.98
CA ARG A 280 21.61 45.26 34.86
C ARG A 280 21.96 44.93 36.29
#